data_AF-A0A0Q4GRR8-F1
#
_entry.id   AF-A0A0Q4GRR8-F1
#
_cell.length_a   1.000
_cell.length_b   1.000
_cell.length_c   1.000
_cell.angle_alpha   90.00
_cell.angle_beta   90.00
_cell.angle_gamma   90.00
#
_symmetry.space_group_name_H-M   'P 1'
#
loop_
_entity.id
_entity.type
_entity.pdbx_description
1 polymer ?
#
loop_
_entity_poly.entity_id
_entity_poly.type
_entity_poly.pdbx_seq_one_letter_code
_entity_poly.pdbx_strand_id
1 'polypeptide(L)'
;MKRHRKIWLVIGGIEGLGLASIKYILSKDAVVIALTPDTQLFRESTKLSHPNLHLIAYTNTERKTLSEVLTNTYEQFGPIDYYINHQSAQDLARQWESSALSLEDFENQFSQQTVWLSEEVLAIMARSIWAHIFFVSFKEKIPPFEQIADARISAIKTFVHGHEEDLKNWNIKLSMIDEENCIHNFEACDNVFKLPFEN
;
A
#
# COMPACT_ATOMS: atom_id res chain seq x y z
N MET A 1 5.98 24.22 18.77
CA MET A 1 6.42 22.83 18.52
C MET A 1 6.50 22.61 17.02
N LYS A 2 7.59 22.04 16.48
CA LYS A 2 7.61 21.61 15.06
C LYS A 2 6.52 20.54 14.88
N ARG A 3 5.61 20.72 13.91
CA ARG A 3 4.64 19.68 13.54
C ARG A 3 5.40 18.40 13.22
N HIS A 4 5.01 17.28 13.83
CA HIS A 4 5.52 15.97 13.47
C HIS A 4 5.20 15.73 11.99
N ARG A 5 6.21 15.45 11.16
CA ARG A 5 5.98 15.16 9.74
C ARG A 5 5.31 13.81 9.64
N LYS A 6 4.21 13.75 8.89
CA LYS A 6 3.46 12.52 8.69
C LYS A 6 4.25 11.55 7.81
N ILE A 7 4.31 10.29 8.25
CA ILE A 7 5.03 9.21 7.57
C ILE A 7 4.04 8.36 6.78
N TRP A 8 4.28 8.23 5.48
CA TRP A 8 3.46 7.47 4.54
C TRP A 8 4.21 6.26 4.02
N LEU A 9 3.65 5.08 4.23
CA LEU A 9 4.11 3.85 3.59
C LEU A 9 3.27 3.58 2.33
N VAL A 10 3.91 3.34 1.19
CA VAL A 10 3.22 3.07 -0.08
C VAL A 10 3.78 1.80 -0.71
N ILE A 11 2.89 0.88 -1.07
CA ILE A 11 3.20 -0.31 -1.88
C ILE A 11 2.50 -0.16 -3.23
N GLY A 12 3.18 -0.51 -4.33
CA GLY A 12 2.63 -0.38 -5.69
C GLY A 12 2.66 1.05 -6.23
N GLY A 13 3.76 1.77 -5.97
CA GLY A 13 3.89 3.20 -6.30
C GLY A 13 4.58 3.53 -7.64
N ILE A 14 4.87 2.54 -8.49
CA ILE A 14 5.70 2.76 -9.70
C ILE A 14 4.93 3.43 -10.84
N GLU A 15 3.61 3.21 -10.91
CA GLU A 15 2.73 3.75 -11.95
C GLU A 15 1.32 4.07 -11.41
N GLY A 16 0.45 4.58 -12.28
CA GLY A 16 -0.98 4.79 -11.98
C GLY A 16 -1.27 5.70 -10.77
N LEU A 17 -2.35 5.38 -10.06
CA LEU A 17 -2.79 6.12 -8.87
C LEU A 17 -1.78 6.02 -7.71
N GLY A 18 -1.03 4.92 -7.60
CA GLY A 18 0.06 4.77 -6.63
C GLY A 18 1.16 5.83 -6.82
N LEU A 19 1.68 6.00 -8.04
CA LEU A 19 2.68 7.04 -8.34
C LEU A 19 2.10 8.45 -8.18
N ALA A 20 0.86 8.67 -8.61
CA ALA A 20 0.18 9.95 -8.44
C ALA A 20 0.05 10.33 -6.95
N SER A 21 -0.30 9.36 -6.11
CA SER A 21 -0.39 9.52 -4.66
C SER A 21 0.96 9.90 -4.06
N ILE A 22 2.05 9.20 -4.44
CA ILE A 22 3.41 9.55 -3.98
C ILE A 22 3.75 11.00 -4.33
N LYS A 23 3.54 11.41 -5.59
CA LYS A 23 3.84 12.79 -6.03
C LYS A 23 3.02 13.82 -5.25
N TYR A 24 1.74 13.55 -5.03
CA TYR A 24 0.87 14.42 -4.25
C TYR A 24 1.32 14.54 -2.80
N ILE A 25 1.60 13.41 -2.12
CA ILE A 25 2.05 13.40 -0.73
C ILE A 25 3.37 14.17 -0.57
N LEU A 26 4.34 13.95 -1.47
CA LEU A 26 5.61 14.69 -1.45
C LEU A 26 5.39 16.20 -1.68
N SER A 27 4.42 16.60 -2.51
CA SER A 27 4.07 18.02 -2.69
C SER A 27 3.52 18.70 -1.43
N LYS A 28 3.14 17.91 -0.41
CA LYS A 28 2.71 18.39 0.92
C LYS A 28 3.83 18.36 1.96
N ASP A 29 5.09 18.18 1.55
CA ASP A 29 6.28 18.07 2.41
C ASP A 29 6.20 16.92 3.44
N ALA A 30 5.40 15.89 3.14
CA ALA A 30 5.35 14.67 3.92
C ALA A 30 6.47 13.70 3.53
N VAL A 31 6.73 12.71 4.39
CA VAL A 31 7.72 11.65 4.16
C VAL A 31 7.02 10.46 3.54
N VAL A 32 7.56 9.96 2.43
CA VAL A 32 7.08 8.77 1.74
C VAL A 32 8.15 7.70 1.80
N ILE A 33 7.81 6.55 2.35
CA ILE A 33 8.52 5.28 2.21
C ILE A 33 7.78 4.46 1.16
N ALA A 34 8.37 4.30 -0.02
CA ALA A 34 7.82 3.45 -1.07
C ALA A 34 8.54 2.09 -1.07
N LEU A 35 7.76 1.02 -0.88
CA LEU A 35 8.26 -0.35 -1.03
C LEU A 35 8.14 -0.76 -2.50
N THR A 36 9.23 -1.26 -3.07
CA THR A 36 9.27 -1.70 -4.47
C THR A 36 10.24 -2.87 -4.62
N PRO A 37 9.96 -3.85 -5.51
CA PRO A 37 10.90 -4.94 -5.75
C PRO A 37 12.22 -4.47 -6.38
N ASP A 38 12.18 -3.36 -7.12
CA ASP A 38 13.35 -2.80 -7.81
C ASP A 38 13.38 -1.27 -7.69
N THR A 39 14.24 -0.79 -6.78
CA THR A 39 14.41 0.65 -6.55
C THR A 39 15.07 1.37 -7.72
N GLN A 40 15.87 0.68 -8.54
CA GLN A 40 16.50 1.27 -9.71
C GLN A 40 15.46 1.45 -10.82
N LEU A 41 14.69 0.40 -11.12
CA LEU A 41 13.58 0.47 -12.08
C LEU A 41 12.57 1.55 -11.70
N PHE A 42 12.25 1.68 -10.40
CA PHE A 42 11.40 2.76 -9.91
C PHE A 42 11.97 4.13 -10.28
N ARG A 43 13.26 4.39 -10.02
CA ARG A 43 13.89 5.69 -10.31
C ARG A 43 13.92 5.97 -11.81
N GLU A 44 14.28 4.98 -12.61
CA GLU A 44 14.37 5.12 -14.07
C GLU A 44 13.00 5.38 -14.71
N SER A 45 11.98 4.64 -14.27
CA SER A 45 10.62 4.72 -14.81
C SER A 45 9.91 6.01 -14.40
N THR A 46 10.02 6.40 -13.12
CA THR A 46 9.26 7.53 -12.58
C THR A 46 9.98 8.87 -12.76
N LYS A 47 11.31 8.83 -12.89
CA LYS A 47 12.22 9.99 -12.83
C LYS A 47 12.00 10.85 -11.57
N LEU A 48 11.42 10.27 -10.52
CA LEU A 48 11.06 10.96 -9.30
C LEU A 48 12.24 11.00 -8.33
N SER A 49 12.63 12.20 -7.93
CA SER A 49 13.66 12.43 -6.92
C SER A 49 13.17 13.52 -5.96
N HIS A 50 13.16 13.21 -4.66
CA HIS A 50 12.71 14.12 -3.63
C HIS A 50 13.42 13.78 -2.30
N PRO A 51 13.83 14.77 -1.48
CA PRO A 51 14.54 14.50 -0.22
C PRO A 51 13.70 13.72 0.81
N ASN A 52 12.37 13.83 0.74
CA ASN A 52 11.45 13.08 1.60
C ASN A 52 10.96 11.75 0.98
N LEU A 53 11.52 11.33 -0.16
CA LEU A 53 11.20 10.04 -0.78
C LEU A 53 12.29 9.01 -0.44
N HIS A 54 11.88 7.97 0.29
CA HIS A 54 12.72 6.84 0.65
C HIS A 54 12.22 5.61 -0.09
N LEU A 55 13.09 4.97 -0.86
CA LEU A 55 12.78 3.72 -1.55
C LEU A 55 13.39 2.58 -0.77
N ILE A 56 12.58 1.57 -0.45
CA ILE A 56 13.05 0.33 0.19
C ILE A 56 12.77 -0.83 -0.76
N ALA A 57 13.81 -1.60 -1.04
CA ALA A 57 13.69 -2.81 -1.82
C ALA A 57 12.91 -3.85 -1.01
N TYR A 58 11.83 -4.38 -1.57
CA TYR A 58 10.99 -5.38 -0.92
C TYR A 58 10.36 -6.31 -1.96
N THR A 59 10.53 -7.62 -1.73
CA THR A 59 9.83 -8.67 -2.45
C THR A 59 8.87 -9.38 -1.52
N ASN A 60 7.65 -9.64 -1.97
CA ASN A 60 6.57 -10.15 -1.13
C ASN A 60 6.66 -11.67 -0.87
N THR A 61 7.83 -12.23 -1.03
CA THR A 61 8.06 -13.68 -0.97
C THR A 61 8.08 -14.20 0.45
N GLU A 62 8.47 -13.38 1.43
CA GLU A 62 8.63 -13.81 2.82
C GLU A 62 8.05 -12.79 3.82
N ARG A 63 7.15 -13.27 4.69
CA ARG A 63 6.52 -12.46 5.75
C ARG A 63 7.56 -11.87 6.72
N LYS A 64 8.61 -12.64 7.03
CA LYS A 64 9.68 -12.21 7.94
C LYS A 64 10.40 -10.96 7.43
N THR A 65 10.72 -10.93 6.13
CA THR A 65 11.39 -9.79 5.50
C THR A 65 10.57 -8.52 5.59
N LEU A 66 9.25 -8.61 5.43
CA LEU A 66 8.36 -7.45 5.61
C LEU A 66 8.40 -6.91 7.04
N SER A 67 8.30 -7.80 8.03
CA SER A 67 8.32 -7.40 9.45
C SER A 67 9.63 -6.68 9.83
N GLU A 68 10.76 -7.19 9.31
CA GLU A 68 12.08 -6.55 9.47
C GLU A 68 12.14 -5.18 8.78
N VAL A 69 11.64 -5.07 7.54
CA VAL A 69 11.55 -3.80 6.80
C VAL A 69 10.71 -2.77 7.55
N LEU A 70 9.54 -3.16 8.05
CA LEU A 70 8.64 -2.29 8.80
C LEU A 70 9.24 -1.85 10.13
N THR A 71 9.92 -2.76 10.83
CA THR A 71 10.63 -2.46 12.08
C THR A 71 11.75 -1.45 11.84
N ASN A 72 12.60 -1.68 10.84
CA ASN A 72 13.68 -0.76 10.49
C ASN A 72 13.13 0.61 10.05
N THR A 73 12.02 0.61 9.32
CA THR A 73 11.31 1.84 8.91
C THR A 73 10.84 2.61 10.14
N TYR A 74 10.24 1.93 11.11
CA TYR A 74 9.80 2.55 12.36
C TYR A 74 10.96 3.12 13.17
N GLU A 75 12.07 2.39 13.28
CA GLU A 75 13.26 2.85 13.99
C GLU A 75 13.91 4.07 13.35
N GLN A 76 13.92 4.12 12.01
CA GLN A 76 14.56 5.19 11.25
C GLN A 76 13.69 6.44 11.13
N PHE A 77 12.38 6.29 10.90
CA PHE A 77 11.48 7.38 10.54
C PHE A 77 10.43 7.68 11.61
N GLY A 78 10.22 6.77 12.55
CA GLY A 78 9.17 6.86 13.56
C GLY A 78 7.86 6.16 13.15
N PRO A 79 6.75 6.42 13.87
CA PRO A 79 5.47 5.77 13.63
C PRO A 79 4.98 6.01 12.19
N ILE A 80 4.41 4.96 11.59
CA ILE A 80 3.74 5.07 10.29
C ILE A 80 2.33 5.60 10.55
N ASP A 81 2.01 6.77 10.01
CA ASP A 81 0.69 7.40 10.15
C ASP A 81 -0.27 6.91 9.06
N TYR A 82 0.24 6.68 7.85
CA TYR A 82 -0.57 6.33 6.69
C TYR A 82 0.04 5.17 5.93
N TYR A 83 -0.80 4.26 5.46
CA TYR A 83 -0.41 3.15 4.60
C TYR A 83 -1.32 3.10 3.38
N ILE A 84 -0.73 3.07 2.18
CA ILE A 84 -1.44 2.85 0.92
C ILE A 84 -1.02 1.49 0.36
N ASN A 85 -1.96 0.54 0.36
CA ASN A 85 -1.82 -0.71 -0.36
C ASN A 85 -2.38 -0.54 -1.78
N HIS A 86 -1.50 -0.18 -2.72
CA HIS A 86 -1.79 -0.09 -4.16
C HIS A 86 -1.08 -1.24 -4.92
N GLN A 87 -0.84 -2.38 -4.29
CA GLN A 87 -0.24 -3.48 -5.03
C GLN A 87 -1.21 -3.99 -6.12
N SER A 88 -0.75 -4.10 -7.36
CA SER A 88 -1.58 -4.65 -8.45
C SER A 88 -1.38 -6.14 -8.63
N ALA A 89 -2.43 -6.81 -9.11
CA ALA A 89 -2.32 -8.15 -9.65
C ALA A 89 -1.45 -8.17 -10.91
N GLN A 90 -1.27 -7.06 -11.62
CA GLN A 90 -0.23 -6.94 -12.66
C GLN A 90 1.19 -6.99 -12.07
N ASP A 91 1.47 -6.27 -10.98
CA ASP A 91 2.76 -6.32 -10.30
C ASP A 91 3.07 -7.74 -9.80
N LEU A 92 2.02 -8.43 -9.35
CA LEU A 92 2.12 -9.80 -8.85
C LEU A 92 2.22 -10.83 -9.98
N ALA A 93 1.50 -10.63 -11.09
CA ALA A 93 1.62 -11.47 -12.30
C ALA A 93 3.02 -11.33 -12.92
N ARG A 94 3.57 -10.12 -13.01
CA ARG A 94 4.96 -9.90 -13.45
C ARG A 94 5.96 -10.63 -12.53
N GLN A 95 5.75 -10.57 -11.21
CA GLN A 95 6.55 -11.34 -10.25
C GLN A 95 6.41 -12.85 -10.50
N TRP A 96 5.19 -13.34 -10.72
CA TRP A 96 4.94 -14.75 -11.02
C TRP A 96 5.60 -15.22 -12.31
N GLU A 97 5.45 -14.48 -13.41
CA GLU A 97 6.09 -14.77 -14.70
C GLU A 97 7.62 -14.84 -14.58
N SER A 98 8.20 -14.02 -13.70
CA SER A 98 9.63 -14.05 -13.39
C SER A 98 10.04 -15.12 -12.37
N SER A 99 9.06 -15.74 -11.71
CA SER A 99 9.27 -16.77 -10.68
C SER A 99 9.18 -18.18 -11.26
N ALA A 100 9.69 -19.16 -10.52
CA ALA A 100 9.50 -20.58 -10.83
C ALA A 100 8.24 -21.17 -10.16
N LEU A 101 7.30 -20.33 -9.73
CA LEU A 101 6.13 -20.77 -8.95
C LEU A 101 5.08 -21.44 -9.84
N SER A 102 4.42 -22.46 -9.31
CA SER A 102 3.22 -23.02 -9.94
C SER A 102 2.05 -22.03 -9.86
N LEU A 103 1.01 -22.23 -10.67
CA LEU A 103 -0.20 -21.42 -10.59
C LEU A 103 -0.90 -21.53 -9.23
N GLU A 104 -0.93 -22.74 -8.66
CA GLU A 104 -1.53 -22.98 -7.33
C GLU A 104 -0.73 -22.27 -6.22
N ASP A 105 0.60 -22.30 -6.29
CA ASP A 105 1.45 -21.57 -5.35
C ASP A 105 1.24 -20.06 -5.48
N PHE A 106 1.11 -19.56 -6.71
CA PHE A 106 0.80 -18.16 -6.98
C PHE A 106 -0.55 -17.74 -6.41
N GLU A 107 -1.62 -18.50 -6.65
CA GLU A 107 -2.96 -18.22 -6.12
C GLU A 107 -2.99 -18.18 -4.59
N ASN A 108 -2.35 -19.17 -3.97
CA ASN A 108 -2.23 -19.25 -2.51
C ASN A 108 -1.44 -18.08 -1.95
N GLN A 109 -0.28 -17.78 -2.54
CA GLN A 109 0.57 -16.68 -2.13
C GLN A 109 -0.14 -15.34 -2.31
N PHE A 110 -0.81 -15.12 -3.43
CA PHE A 110 -1.52 -13.89 -3.77
C PHE A 110 -2.65 -13.57 -2.79
N SER A 111 -3.46 -14.57 -2.46
CA SER A 111 -4.58 -14.41 -1.54
C SER A 111 -4.10 -14.14 -0.11
N GLN A 112 -3.05 -14.84 0.33
CA GLN A 112 -2.50 -14.73 1.68
C GLN A 112 -1.70 -13.44 1.88
N GLN A 113 -0.94 -13.01 0.86
CA GLN A 113 -0.09 -11.82 0.93
C GLN A 113 -0.85 -10.57 1.35
N THR A 114 -2.04 -10.35 0.80
CA THR A 114 -2.80 -9.13 1.09
C THR A 114 -3.21 -9.04 2.57
N VAL A 115 -3.63 -10.17 3.15
CA VAL A 115 -3.98 -10.23 4.57
C VAL A 115 -2.73 -10.09 5.43
N TRP A 116 -1.66 -10.83 5.14
CA TRP A 116 -0.42 -10.78 5.92
C TRP A 116 0.26 -9.41 5.88
N LEU A 117 0.31 -8.77 4.70
CA LEU A 117 0.80 -7.39 4.57
C LEU A 117 0.04 -6.46 5.50
N SER A 118 -1.28 -6.61 5.52
CA SER A 118 -2.16 -5.78 6.36
C SER A 118 -1.93 -6.05 7.84
N GLU A 119 -1.79 -7.31 8.24
CA GLU A 119 -1.48 -7.69 9.62
C GLU A 119 -0.13 -7.14 10.10
N GLU A 120 0.93 -7.28 9.31
CA GLU A 120 2.26 -6.78 9.66
C GLU A 120 2.29 -5.25 9.73
N VAL A 121 1.60 -4.57 8.80
CA VAL A 121 1.47 -3.12 8.85
C VAL A 121 0.62 -2.67 10.04
N LEU A 122 -0.46 -3.39 10.37
CA LEU A 122 -1.26 -3.11 11.56
C LEU A 122 -0.43 -3.29 12.84
N ALA A 123 0.40 -4.32 12.93
CA ALA A 123 1.24 -4.57 14.09
C ALA A 123 2.23 -3.42 14.34
N ILE A 124 2.79 -2.83 13.27
CA ILE A 124 3.67 -1.66 13.42
C ILE A 124 2.88 -0.37 13.66
N MET A 125 1.73 -0.19 13.01
CA MET A 125 0.86 0.98 13.18
C MET A 125 0.15 1.03 14.53
N ALA A 126 -0.05 -0.11 15.21
CA ALA A 126 -0.58 -0.16 16.57
C ALA A 126 0.32 0.56 17.60
N ARG A 127 1.56 0.91 17.22
CA ARG A 127 2.47 1.73 18.02
C ARG A 127 2.27 3.24 17.79
N SER A 128 1.47 3.62 16.79
CA SER A 128 1.12 5.00 16.48
C SER A 128 -0.06 5.46 17.36
N ILE A 129 -0.13 6.76 17.64
CA ILE A 129 -1.30 7.35 18.34
C ILE A 129 -2.55 7.29 17.46
N TRP A 130 -2.36 7.34 16.14
CA TRP A 130 -3.39 7.28 15.13
C TRP A 130 -2.78 6.73 13.83
N ALA A 131 -3.56 5.98 13.06
CA ALA A 131 -3.13 5.52 11.75
C ALA A 131 -4.31 5.40 10.77
N HIS A 132 -4.01 5.45 9.46
CA HIS A 132 -5.02 5.22 8.42
C HIS A 132 -4.47 4.38 7.28
N ILE A 133 -5.14 3.27 7.00
CA ILE A 133 -4.84 2.36 5.91
C ILE A 133 -5.83 2.57 4.76
N PHE A 134 -5.28 2.79 3.57
CA PHE A 134 -6.01 2.83 2.31
C PHE A 134 -5.75 1.56 1.52
N PHE A 135 -6.81 0.82 1.25
CA PHE A 135 -6.79 -0.27 0.30
C PHE A 135 -7.27 0.23 -1.06
N VAL A 136 -6.41 0.22 -2.06
CA VAL A 136 -6.82 0.57 -3.41
C VAL A 136 -7.27 -0.71 -4.12
N SER A 137 -8.55 -0.72 -4.50
CA SER A 137 -9.13 -1.77 -5.33
C SER A 137 -9.31 -1.26 -6.75
N PHE A 138 -8.92 -2.07 -7.71
CA PHE A 138 -9.15 -1.86 -9.13
C PHE A 138 -9.47 -3.20 -9.78
N LYS A 139 -10.38 -3.19 -10.75
CA LYS A 139 -10.75 -4.39 -11.48
C LYS A 139 -9.74 -4.62 -12.60
N GLU A 140 -8.81 -5.53 -12.40
CA GLU A 140 -7.84 -5.84 -13.45
C GLU A 140 -8.36 -6.91 -14.38
N LYS A 141 -8.25 -6.63 -15.68
CA LYS A 141 -8.48 -7.61 -16.73
C LYS A 141 -7.13 -8.20 -17.10
N ILE A 142 -6.64 -9.13 -16.29
CA ILE A 142 -5.41 -9.87 -16.57
C ILE A 142 -5.81 -11.30 -16.91
N PRO A 143 -6.05 -11.65 -18.18
CA PRO A 143 -6.20 -13.05 -18.54
C PRO A 143 -4.90 -13.82 -18.25
N PRO A 144 -4.95 -15.03 -17.65
CA PRO A 144 -6.13 -15.78 -17.19
C PRO A 144 -6.52 -15.56 -15.71
N PHE A 145 -5.93 -14.59 -15.03
CA PHE A 145 -5.99 -14.34 -13.58
C PHE A 145 -7.13 -13.44 -13.09
N GLU A 146 -8.13 -13.15 -13.92
CA GLU A 146 -9.24 -12.24 -13.56
C GLU A 146 -9.98 -12.69 -12.29
N GLN A 147 -10.19 -14.00 -12.14
CA GLN A 147 -10.86 -14.58 -10.97
C GLN A 147 -10.03 -14.42 -9.69
N ILE A 148 -8.70 -14.48 -9.81
CA ILE A 148 -7.79 -14.28 -8.69
C ILE A 148 -7.85 -12.82 -8.25
N ALA A 149 -7.83 -11.88 -9.20
CA ALA A 149 -7.97 -10.45 -8.91
C ALA A 149 -9.31 -10.14 -8.18
N ASP A 150 -10.42 -10.71 -8.64
CA ASP A 150 -11.74 -10.56 -8.00
C ASP A 150 -11.78 -11.17 -6.59
N ALA A 151 -11.17 -12.34 -6.40
CA ALA A 151 -11.06 -13.00 -5.09
C ALA A 151 -10.28 -12.13 -4.09
N ARG A 152 -9.18 -11.51 -4.53
CA ARG A 152 -8.40 -10.58 -3.68
C ARG A 152 -9.20 -9.34 -3.30
N ILE A 153 -9.91 -8.71 -4.24
CA ILE A 153 -10.75 -7.54 -3.92
C ILE A 153 -11.81 -7.94 -2.88
N SER A 154 -12.39 -9.13 -3.01
CA SER A 154 -13.37 -9.65 -2.06
C SER A 154 -12.75 -9.91 -0.68
N ALA A 155 -11.53 -10.46 -0.64
CA ALA A 155 -10.78 -10.65 0.60
C ALA A 155 -10.45 -9.32 1.29
N ILE A 156 -10.01 -8.31 0.53
CA ILE A 156 -9.76 -6.94 1.04
C ILE A 156 -11.06 -6.36 1.62
N LYS A 157 -12.17 -6.44 0.88
CA LYS A 157 -13.47 -5.94 1.33
C LYS A 157 -13.87 -6.60 2.65
N THR A 158 -13.74 -7.92 2.73
CA THR A 158 -14.08 -8.69 3.93
C THR A 158 -13.17 -8.32 5.09
N PHE A 159 -11.86 -8.16 4.85
CA PHE A 159 -10.89 -7.73 5.85
C PHE A 159 -11.25 -6.34 6.41
N VAL A 160 -11.50 -5.37 5.53
CA VAL A 160 -11.85 -3.99 5.93
C VAL A 160 -13.13 -3.96 6.76
N HIS A 161 -14.21 -4.60 6.29
CA HIS A 161 -15.48 -4.61 7.03
C HIS A 161 -15.38 -5.40 8.33
N GLY A 162 -14.62 -6.51 8.33
CA GLY A 162 -14.45 -7.36 9.50
C GLY A 162 -13.67 -6.70 10.63
N HIS A 163 -12.76 -5.78 10.33
CA HIS A 163 -11.87 -5.15 11.32
C HIS A 163 -12.21 -3.68 11.60
N GLU A 164 -13.20 -3.09 10.93
CA GLU A 164 -13.52 -1.67 11.09
C GLU A 164 -13.88 -1.32 12.55
N GLU A 165 -14.68 -2.14 13.22
CA GLU A 165 -15.07 -1.90 14.61
C GLU A 165 -13.93 -2.19 15.59
N ASP A 166 -13.20 -3.29 15.37
CA ASP A 166 -12.11 -3.71 16.25
C ASP A 166 -10.99 -2.66 16.31
N LEU A 167 -10.68 -2.06 15.16
CA LEU A 167 -9.58 -1.09 15.03
C LEU A 167 -9.94 0.33 15.46
N LYS A 168 -11.23 0.66 15.64
CA LYS A 168 -11.64 1.95 16.22
C LYS A 168 -11.03 2.17 17.59
N ASN A 169 -10.98 1.11 18.41
CA ASN A 169 -10.40 1.17 19.75
C ASN A 169 -8.88 1.43 19.74
N TRP A 170 -8.22 1.14 18.61
CA TRP A 170 -6.79 1.39 18.42
C TRP A 170 -6.52 2.69 17.66
N ASN A 171 -7.56 3.48 17.38
CA ASN A 171 -7.48 4.72 16.62
C ASN A 171 -6.88 4.52 15.22
N ILE A 172 -7.13 3.34 14.62
CA ILE A 172 -6.72 2.99 13.27
C ILE A 172 -7.96 3.01 12.37
N LYS A 173 -7.92 3.84 11.33
CA LYS A 173 -8.98 3.90 10.30
C LYS A 173 -8.62 3.00 9.13
N LEU A 174 -9.60 2.28 8.61
CA LEU A 174 -9.50 1.59 7.34
C LEU A 174 -10.35 2.31 6.29
N SER A 175 -9.88 2.38 5.06
CA SER A 175 -10.67 2.87 3.93
C SER A 175 -10.33 2.12 2.67
N MET A 176 -11.34 1.94 1.82
CA MET A 176 -11.17 1.36 0.51
C MET A 176 -11.37 2.44 -0.54
N ILE A 177 -10.47 2.50 -1.51
CA ILE A 177 -10.52 3.38 -2.66
C ILE A 177 -10.82 2.52 -3.86
N ASP A 178 -11.94 2.80 -4.52
CA ASP A 178 -12.28 2.16 -5.79
C ASP A 178 -11.76 3.02 -6.94
N GLU A 179 -10.70 2.56 -7.60
CA GLU A 179 -10.04 3.31 -8.66
C GLU A 179 -10.95 3.53 -9.88
N GLU A 180 -11.84 2.60 -10.20
CA GLU A 180 -12.79 2.79 -11.32
C GLU A 180 -13.68 4.00 -11.04
N ASN A 181 -14.14 4.13 -9.79
CA ASN A 181 -14.90 5.29 -9.36
C ASN A 181 -14.03 6.56 -9.31
N CYS A 182 -12.73 6.47 -9.00
CA CYS A 182 -11.81 7.61 -9.05
C CYS A 182 -11.55 8.13 -10.46
N ILE A 183 -11.43 7.24 -11.45
CA ILE A 183 -11.20 7.60 -12.85
C ILE A 183 -12.42 8.35 -13.41
N HIS A 184 -13.63 7.99 -12.97
CA HIS A 184 -14.87 8.61 -13.43
C HIS A 184 -15.36 9.78 -12.56
N ASN A 185 -14.90 9.88 -11.31
CA ASN A 185 -15.28 10.93 -10.36
C ASN A 185 -14.11 11.33 -9.46
N PHE A 186 -13.30 12.26 -9.93
CA PHE A 186 -12.10 12.73 -9.23
C PHE A 186 -12.40 13.34 -7.85
N GLU A 187 -13.55 14.01 -7.68
CA GLU A 187 -13.96 14.58 -6.38
C GLU A 187 -14.21 13.51 -5.31
N ALA A 188 -14.70 12.33 -5.72
CA ALA A 188 -14.91 11.21 -4.80
C ALA A 188 -13.61 10.71 -4.17
N CYS A 189 -12.49 10.84 -4.87
CA CYS A 189 -11.18 10.41 -4.39
C CYS A 189 -10.36 11.54 -3.77
N ASP A 190 -10.60 12.78 -4.19
CA ASP A 190 -10.01 13.97 -3.56
C ASP A 190 -10.42 14.08 -2.08
N ASN A 191 -11.66 13.72 -1.73
CA ASN A 191 -12.12 13.66 -0.34
C ASN A 191 -11.41 12.58 0.50
N VAL A 192 -10.93 11.49 -0.11
CA VAL A 192 -10.19 10.44 0.60
C VAL A 192 -8.77 10.90 0.93
N PHE A 193 -8.14 11.68 0.04
CA PHE A 193 -6.77 12.18 0.20
C PHE A 193 -6.66 13.58 0.86
N LYS A 194 -7.77 14.30 1.08
CA LYS A 194 -7.80 15.61 1.80
C LYS A 194 -7.79 15.47 3.32
N LEU A 195 -8.51 14.48 3.85
CA LEU A 195 -8.60 14.19 5.30
C LEU A 195 -7.25 14.14 6.06
N PRO A 196 -6.14 13.66 5.47
CA PRO A 196 -4.84 13.57 6.13
C PRO A 196 -4.14 14.89 6.43
N PHE A 197 -4.45 15.95 5.67
CA PHE A 197 -3.64 17.17 5.62
C PHE A 197 -4.37 18.41 6.15
N GLU A 198 -5.66 18.29 6.51
CA GLU A 198 -6.52 19.39 6.95
C GLU A 198 -6.60 19.57 8.49
N ASN A 199 -5.80 18.80 9.27
CA ASN A 199 -5.69 18.92 10.74
C ASN A 199 -4.31 19.45 11.19
#